data_AF-A0A7S3T814-F1
#
_entry.id   AF-A0A7S3T814-F1
#
_cell.length_a   1.000
_cell.length_b   1.000
_cell.length_c   1.000
_cell.angle_alpha   90.00
_cell.angle_beta   90.00
_cell.angle_gamma   90.00
#
_symmetry.space_group_name_H-M   'P 1'
#
loop_
_entity.id
_entity.type
_entity.pdbx_description
1 polymer ?
#
loop_
_entity_poly.entity_id
_entity_poly.type
_entity_poly.pdbx_seq_one_letter_code
_entity_poly.pdbx_strand_id
1 'polypeptide(L)'
;RGVASLVPPDKARSEGEGCVDVEVAFTSGASESPDNAPRTTRVRARHALIATGSSAVRLDALAGLYNKEVAGHVRCFDSDSIKSLGYLPRSAVIVGGGIIAVEFARIFAALGARVTMVVRASDLASSLRRVGIDAAVAFALQAELQAAGVRF
;
A
#
# COMPACT_ATOMS: atom_id res chain seq x y z
N ARG A 1 6.14 -11.03 -11.34
CA ARG A 1 6.21 -9.70 -12.00
C ARG A 1 7.43 -9.02 -11.39
N GLY A 2 8.47 -8.73 -12.18
CA GLY A 2 9.65 -8.04 -11.67
C GLY A 2 9.33 -6.56 -11.51
N VAL A 3 9.66 -5.99 -10.34
CA VAL A 3 9.55 -4.54 -10.11
C VAL A 3 10.93 -3.98 -10.44
N ALA A 4 10.98 -3.08 -11.42
CA ALA A 4 12.17 -2.29 -11.69
C ALA A 4 12.14 -1.09 -10.74
N SER A 5 13.24 -0.81 -10.04
CA SER A 5 13.42 0.46 -9.32
C SER A 5 14.50 1.26 -10.02
N LEU A 6 14.30 2.58 -10.12
CA LEU A 6 15.34 3.49 -10.60
C LEU A 6 16.23 3.88 -9.43
N VAL A 7 17.53 3.76 -9.64
CA VAL A 7 18.52 4.41 -8.77
C VAL A 7 18.45 5.92 -9.07
N PRO A 8 18.31 6.79 -8.07
CA PRO A 8 18.30 8.23 -8.31
C PRO A 8 19.59 8.61 -9.05
N PRO A 9 19.50 9.33 -10.18
CA PRO A 9 20.69 9.68 -10.94
C PRO A 9 21.50 10.67 -10.11
N ASP A 10 22.62 10.24 -9.54
CA ASP A 10 23.51 11.18 -8.85
C ASP A 10 23.99 12.27 -9.80
N LYS A 11 24.08 11.99 -11.11
CA LYS A 11 24.28 12.97 -12.19
C LYS A 11 23.72 12.42 -13.50
N ALA A 12 22.53 12.85 -13.94
CA ALA A 12 22.13 12.69 -15.32
C ALA A 12 23.06 13.55 -16.20
N ARG A 13 24.17 12.99 -16.66
CA ARG A 13 25.05 13.67 -17.62
C ARG A 13 24.55 13.40 -19.03
N SER A 14 24.08 14.44 -19.69
CA SER A 14 23.89 14.42 -21.13
C SER A 14 25.26 14.53 -21.81
N GLU A 15 25.85 13.40 -22.18
CA GLU A 15 27.00 13.39 -23.09
C GLU A 15 26.54 12.89 -24.47
N GLY A 16 26.23 13.83 -25.38
CA GLY A 16 26.10 13.58 -26.83
C GLY A 16 24.82 12.87 -27.32
N GLU A 17 24.08 13.57 -28.19
CA GLU A 17 22.96 13.13 -29.04
C GLU A 17 21.87 12.23 -28.42
N GLY A 18 20.98 12.85 -27.65
CA GLY A 18 19.58 12.42 -27.51
C GLY A 18 19.34 11.06 -26.84
N CYS A 19 20.32 10.52 -26.12
CA CYS A 19 20.18 9.31 -25.31
C CYS A 19 20.35 9.59 -23.81
N VAL A 20 19.62 8.83 -23.00
CA VAL A 20 19.73 8.76 -21.54
C VAL A 20 20.25 7.39 -21.14
N ASP A 21 21.23 7.37 -20.24
CA ASP A 21 21.68 6.16 -19.56
C ASP A 21 20.88 6.01 -18.26
N VAL A 22 20.24 4.85 -18.11
CA VAL A 22 19.36 4.55 -16.97
C VAL A 22 19.90 3.33 -16.25
N GLU A 23 20.04 3.45 -14.93
CA GLU A 23 20.36 2.32 -14.07
C GLU A 23 19.06 1.68 -13.56
N VAL A 24 18.88 0.41 -13.92
CA VAL A 24 17.68 -0.36 -13.62
C VAL A 24 18.03 -1.50 -12.69
N ALA A 25 17.42 -1.51 -11.50
CA ALA A 25 17.48 -2.63 -10.59
C ALA A 25 16.27 -3.54 -10.82
N PHE A 26 16.51 -4.76 -11.30
CA PHE A 26 15.47 -5.77 -11.45
C PHE A 26 15.35 -6.58 -10.16
N THR A 27 14.18 -6.52 -9.51
CA THR A 27 13.84 -7.48 -8.46
C THR A 27 13.20 -8.71 -9.11
N SER A 28 13.81 -9.88 -8.96
CA SER A 28 13.12 -11.12 -9.34
C SER A 28 11.98 -11.34 -8.34
N GLY A 29 10.80 -11.73 -8.84
CA GLY A 29 9.57 -11.72 -8.05
C GLY A 29 9.69 -12.50 -6.74
N ALA A 30 9.09 -11.94 -5.68
CA ALA A 30 8.85 -12.49 -4.33
C ALA A 30 9.33 -13.94 -4.10
N SER A 31 10.63 -14.09 -3.86
CA SER A 31 11.22 -15.24 -3.19
C SER A 31 12.10 -14.66 -2.10
N GLU A 32 11.73 -14.90 -0.83
CA GLU A 32 12.52 -14.57 0.37
C GLU A 32 13.70 -15.55 0.50
N SER A 33 14.50 -15.69 -0.55
CA SER A 33 15.78 -16.40 -0.50
C SER A 33 16.91 -15.38 -0.30
N PRO A 34 17.92 -15.68 0.55
CA PRO A 34 19.02 -14.76 0.85
C PRO A 34 19.88 -14.34 -0.36
N ASP A 35 19.71 -14.98 -1.51
CA ASP A 35 20.41 -14.69 -2.77
C ASP A 35 19.68 -13.71 -3.72
N ASN A 36 18.55 -13.12 -3.31
CA ASN A 36 17.76 -12.22 -4.16
C ASN A 36 18.29 -10.77 -4.17
N ALA A 37 19.60 -10.59 -4.31
CA ALA A 37 20.20 -9.27 -4.47
C ALA A 37 19.67 -8.62 -5.76
N PRO A 38 19.20 -7.36 -5.71
CA PRO A 38 18.72 -6.67 -6.90
C PRO A 38 19.81 -6.64 -7.96
N ARG A 39 19.50 -7.20 -9.13
CA ARG A 39 20.44 -7.16 -10.27
C ARG A 39 20.31 -5.81 -10.93
N THR A 40 21.36 -5.02 -10.82
CA THR A 40 21.45 -3.71 -11.46
C THR A 40 22.09 -3.85 -12.83
N THR A 41 21.47 -3.22 -13.83
CA THR A 41 22.06 -3.09 -15.17
C THR A 41 21.91 -1.67 -15.68
N ARG A 42 22.84 -1.25 -16.55
CA ARG A 42 22.76 0.05 -17.23
C ARG A 42 22.17 -0.16 -18.62
N VAL A 43 21.12 0.60 -18.92
CA VAL A 43 20.43 0.59 -20.21
C VAL A 43 20.53 1.97 -20.83
N ARG A 44 20.96 2.04 -22.09
CA ARG A 44 20.96 3.26 -22.88
C ARG A 44 19.71 3.32 -23.75
N ALA A 45 18.96 4.40 -23.70
CA ALA A 45 17.76 4.59 -24.52
C ALA A 45 17.63 6.04 -24.98
N ARG A 46 16.92 6.29 -26.09
CA ARG A 46 16.61 7.67 -26.53
C ARG A 46 15.63 8.37 -25.59
N HIS A 47 14.70 7.60 -25.03
CA HIS A 47 13.71 8.07 -24.07
C HIS A 47 13.54 7.03 -22.98
N ALA A 48 13.24 7.47 -21.75
CA ALA A 48 12.95 6.60 -20.62
C ALA A 48 11.64 7.02 -19.95
N LEU A 49 10.80 6.05 -19.61
CA LEU A 49 9.56 6.25 -18.85
C LEU A 49 9.70 5.60 -17.47
N ILE A 50 9.54 6.41 -16.43
CA ILE A 50 9.49 5.95 -15.04
C ILE A 50 8.04 5.58 -14.71
N ALA A 51 7.74 4.28 -14.68
CA ALA A 51 6.40 3.75 -14.40
C ALA A 51 6.45 2.57 -13.42
N THR A 52 7.20 2.71 -12.34
CA THR A 52 7.46 1.64 -11.35
C THR A 52 6.26 1.36 -10.42
N GLY A 53 5.22 2.18 -10.51
CA GLY A 53 4.02 2.06 -9.66
C GLY A 53 4.29 2.45 -8.21
N SER A 54 3.46 1.95 -7.31
CA SER A 54 3.56 2.13 -5.86
C SER A 54 3.44 0.80 -5.13
N SER A 55 3.69 0.80 -3.83
CA SER A 55 3.51 -0.36 -2.96
C SER A 55 2.95 0.10 -1.62
N ALA A 56 2.33 -0.82 -0.87
CA ALA A 56 1.77 -0.48 0.42
C ALA A 56 2.84 0.02 1.39
N VAL A 57 2.57 1.15 2.05
CA VAL A 57 3.45 1.67 3.11
C VAL A 57 3.22 0.87 4.37
N ARG A 58 4.28 0.24 4.88
CA ARG A 58 4.29 -0.42 6.19
C ARG A 58 4.71 0.58 7.26
N LEU A 59 4.04 0.52 8.42
CA LEU A 59 4.33 1.41 9.54
C LEU A 59 5.42 0.83 10.43
N ASP A 60 6.47 1.60 10.72
CA ASP A 60 7.59 1.14 11.55
C ASP A 60 7.13 0.68 12.94
N ALA A 61 6.15 1.37 13.53
CA ALA A 61 5.54 1.00 14.81
C ALA A 61 4.88 -0.40 14.80
N LEU A 62 4.58 -0.93 13.61
CA LEU A 62 4.01 -2.26 13.41
C LEU A 62 4.98 -3.23 12.71
N ALA A 63 6.25 -2.84 12.50
CA ALA A 63 7.24 -3.63 11.77
C ALA A 63 7.31 -5.09 12.26
N GLY A 64 7.32 -5.29 13.58
CA GLY A 64 7.36 -6.62 14.20
C GLY A 64 6.06 -7.43 14.12
N LEU A 65 5.00 -6.90 13.51
CA LEU A 65 3.72 -7.59 13.30
C LEU A 65 3.52 -8.04 11.86
N TYR A 66 4.10 -7.33 10.88
CA TYR A 66 4.01 -7.74 9.48
C TYR A 66 4.67 -9.10 9.28
N ASN A 67 4.03 -9.97 8.51
CA ASN A 67 4.46 -11.35 8.23
C ASN A 67 4.62 -12.26 9.48
N LYS A 68 4.36 -11.74 10.69
CA LYS A 68 4.45 -12.52 11.92
C LYS A 68 3.23 -13.41 12.07
N GLU A 69 3.49 -14.70 12.23
CA GLU A 69 2.44 -15.66 12.57
C GLU A 69 2.15 -15.64 14.08
N VAL A 70 0.86 -15.63 14.41
CA VAL A 70 0.36 -15.76 15.78
C VAL A 70 -0.62 -16.92 15.81
N ALA A 71 -0.21 -17.99 16.50
CA ALA A 71 -0.91 -19.28 16.51
C ALA A 71 -1.09 -19.84 15.08
N GLY A 72 -0.02 -19.85 14.29
CA GLY A 72 0.00 -20.44 12.93
C GLY A 72 -0.71 -19.62 11.85
N HIS A 73 -0.99 -18.34 12.11
CA HIS A 73 -1.66 -17.47 11.14
C HIS A 73 -1.06 -16.07 11.13
N VAL A 74 -0.80 -15.53 9.94
CA VAL A 74 -0.52 -14.10 9.76
C VAL A 74 -1.74 -13.28 10.19
N ARG A 75 -1.52 -12.24 11.01
CA ARG A 75 -2.59 -11.39 11.57
C ARG A 75 -2.55 -9.95 11.07
N CYS A 76 -1.40 -9.50 10.56
CA CYS A 76 -1.20 -8.15 10.07
C CYS A 76 -1.06 -8.18 8.55
N PHE A 77 -1.93 -7.45 7.86
CA PHE A 77 -2.02 -7.40 6.42
C PHE A 77 -1.98 -5.94 5.96
N ASP A 78 -1.35 -5.73 4.82
CA ASP A 78 -1.42 -4.50 4.04
C ASP A 78 -2.30 -4.71 2.80
N SER A 79 -2.55 -3.67 2.00
CA SER A 79 -3.40 -3.77 0.81
C SER A 79 -2.87 -4.76 -0.24
N ASP A 80 -1.56 -5.01 -0.26
CA ASP A 80 -0.93 -5.91 -1.22
C ASP A 80 -1.07 -7.37 -0.79
N SER A 81 -1.00 -7.64 0.52
CA SER A 81 -1.02 -8.97 1.12
C SER A 81 -2.41 -9.43 1.58
N ILE A 82 -3.37 -8.53 1.83
CA ILE A 82 -4.71 -8.90 2.32
C ILE A 82 -5.45 -9.90 1.43
N LYS A 83 -5.13 -9.96 0.13
CA LYS A 83 -5.67 -10.94 -0.81
C LYS A 83 -5.31 -12.40 -0.48
N SER A 84 -4.28 -12.64 0.34
CA SER A 84 -3.92 -13.99 0.79
C SER A 84 -4.69 -14.42 2.05
N LEU A 85 -5.55 -13.54 2.59
CA LEU A 85 -6.37 -13.85 3.75
C LEU A 85 -7.36 -14.97 3.40
N GLY A 86 -7.07 -16.18 3.87
CA GLY A 86 -7.86 -17.38 3.59
C GLY A 86 -9.09 -17.58 4.49
N TYR A 87 -9.46 -16.60 5.32
CA TYR A 87 -10.59 -16.70 6.24
C TYR A 87 -11.22 -15.35 6.51
N LEU A 88 -12.51 -15.33 6.86
CA LEU A 88 -13.18 -14.10 7.32
C LEU A 88 -12.92 -13.89 8.82
N PRO A 89 -12.25 -12.80 9.25
CA PRO A 89 -12.06 -12.54 10.68
C PRO A 89 -13.36 -12.16 11.38
N ARG A 90 -13.53 -12.61 12.62
CA ARG A 90 -14.66 -12.18 13.48
C ARG A 90 -14.61 -10.67 13.81
N SER A 91 -13.42 -10.09 13.78
CA SER A 91 -13.20 -8.66 13.96
C SER A 91 -11.92 -8.22 13.28
N ALA A 92 -11.92 -7.00 12.72
CA ALA A 92 -10.78 -6.40 12.06
C ALA A 92 -10.51 -4.99 12.59
N VAL A 93 -9.23 -4.68 12.78
CA VAL A 93 -8.76 -3.31 13.03
C VAL A 93 -8.10 -2.83 11.74
N ILE A 94 -8.57 -1.70 11.22
CA ILE A 94 -8.02 -1.07 10.01
C ILE A 94 -7.31 0.20 10.43
N VAL A 95 -6.01 0.27 10.18
CA VAL A 95 -5.20 1.45 10.48
C VAL A 95 -5.08 2.29 9.22
N GLY A 96 -5.78 3.43 9.19
CA GLY A 96 -5.82 4.34 8.05
C GLY A 96 -7.21 4.89 7.77
N GLY A 97 -7.26 6.07 7.15
CA GLY A 97 -8.50 6.77 6.79
C GLY A 97 -8.53 7.23 5.34
N GLY A 98 -7.86 6.49 4.45
CA GLY A 98 -7.92 6.69 3.00
C GLY A 98 -9.01 5.83 2.36
N ILE A 99 -9.16 5.95 1.03
CA ILE A 99 -10.20 5.23 0.28
C ILE A 99 -10.07 3.70 0.41
N ILE A 100 -8.86 3.16 0.29
CA ILE A 100 -8.62 1.71 0.46
C ILE A 100 -9.09 1.23 1.85
N ALA A 101 -8.85 2.02 2.91
CA ALA A 101 -9.30 1.68 4.25
C ALA A 101 -10.84 1.67 4.36
N VAL A 102 -11.51 2.62 3.72
CA VAL A 102 -12.98 2.69 3.64
C VAL A 102 -13.57 1.50 2.88
N GLU A 103 -12.98 1.12 1.76
CA GLU A 103 -13.40 -0.05 0.96
C GLU A 103 -13.34 -1.33 1.79
N PHE A 104 -12.19 -1.62 2.42
CA PHE A 104 -12.05 -2.83 3.25
C PHE A 104 -12.92 -2.78 4.50
N ALA A 105 -13.12 -1.60 5.11
CA ALA A 105 -14.03 -1.45 6.24
C ALA A 105 -15.45 -1.84 5.83
N ARG A 106 -15.91 -1.38 4.66
CA ARG A 106 -17.24 -1.70 4.15
C ARG A 106 -17.37 -3.17 3.78
N ILE A 107 -16.38 -3.74 3.10
CA ILE A 107 -16.35 -5.16 2.71
C ILE A 107 -16.44 -6.04 3.96
N PHE A 108 -15.57 -5.83 4.95
CA PHE A 108 -15.56 -6.66 6.15
C PHE A 108 -16.83 -6.48 7.00
N ALA A 109 -17.35 -5.26 7.13
CA ALA A 109 -18.62 -5.02 7.81
C ALA A 109 -19.80 -5.70 7.11
N ALA A 110 -19.86 -5.65 5.77
CA ALA A 110 -20.89 -6.32 4.98
C ALA A 110 -20.84 -7.85 5.12
N LEU A 111 -19.64 -8.41 5.29
CA LEU A 111 -19.43 -9.83 5.55
C LEU A 111 -19.70 -10.23 7.01
N GLY A 112 -20.04 -9.28 7.90
CA GLY A 112 -20.40 -9.54 9.29
C GLY A 112 -19.24 -9.48 10.28
N ALA A 113 -18.05 -9.02 9.87
CA ALA A 113 -16.95 -8.79 10.79
C ALA A 113 -17.19 -7.50 11.60
N ARG A 114 -16.81 -7.51 12.89
CA ARG A 114 -16.78 -6.27 13.68
C ARG A 114 -15.56 -5.43 13.27
N VAL A 115 -15.79 -4.27 12.68
CA VAL A 115 -14.72 -3.41 12.17
C VAL A 115 -14.50 -2.21 13.10
N THR A 116 -13.24 -1.94 13.40
CA THR A 116 -12.79 -0.69 14.03
C THR A 116 -11.73 -0.04 13.15
N MET A 117 -11.91 1.22 12.81
CA MET A 117 -10.96 2.02 12.06
C MET A 117 -10.17 2.91 13.03
N VAL A 118 -8.85 2.97 12.87
CA VAL A 118 -7.98 3.90 13.59
C VAL A 118 -7.48 4.93 12.59
N VAL A 119 -7.93 6.18 12.75
CA VAL A 119 -7.58 7.29 11.88
C VAL A 119 -6.74 8.31 12.62
N ARG A 120 -5.72 8.87 11.96
CA ARG A 120 -4.83 9.89 12.57
C ARG A 120 -5.50 11.26 12.67
N ALA A 121 -6.45 11.54 11.79
CA ALA A 121 -7.20 12.80 11.81
C ALA A 121 -8.20 12.82 12.99
N SER A 122 -8.81 13.99 13.24
CA SER A 122 -9.90 14.12 14.23
C SER A 122 -11.06 13.17 13.98
N ASP A 123 -11.31 12.84 12.72
CA ASP A 123 -12.40 12.00 12.23
C ASP A 123 -12.07 11.48 10.81
N LEU A 124 -12.86 10.52 10.32
CA LEU A 124 -12.66 9.94 8.99
C LEU A 124 -12.90 10.97 7.88
N ALA A 125 -13.93 11.80 7.99
CA ALA A 125 -14.25 12.80 6.96
C ALA A 125 -13.08 13.76 6.71
N SER A 126 -12.41 14.20 7.77
CA SER A 126 -11.19 15.02 7.76
C SER A 126 -10.00 14.28 7.16
N SER A 127 -9.93 12.96 7.27
CA SER A 127 -8.94 12.15 6.57
C SER A 127 -9.24 12.06 5.06
N LEU A 128 -10.49 11.82 4.69
CA LEU A 128 -10.93 11.72 3.28
C LEU A 128 -10.77 13.04 2.52
N ARG A 129 -11.06 14.18 3.17
CA ARG A 129 -10.84 15.50 2.58
C ARG A 129 -9.37 15.78 2.27
N ARG A 130 -8.44 15.25 3.06
CA ARG A 130 -6.99 15.40 2.79
C ARG A 130 -6.55 14.64 1.53
N VAL A 131 -7.30 13.63 1.11
CA VAL A 131 -7.04 12.89 -0.14
C VAL A 131 -7.91 13.38 -1.30
N GLY A 132 -8.54 14.56 -1.17
CA GLY A 132 -9.25 15.23 -2.26
C GLY A 132 -10.74 14.90 -2.39
N ILE A 133 -11.33 14.20 -1.41
CA ILE A 133 -12.78 13.93 -1.42
C ILE A 133 -13.54 15.17 -1.00
N ASP A 134 -14.61 15.49 -1.75
CA ASP A 134 -15.54 16.58 -1.42
C ASP A 134 -16.08 16.43 0.01
N ALA A 135 -16.32 17.56 0.69
CA ALA A 135 -16.74 17.55 2.08
C ALA A 135 -18.07 16.81 2.29
N ALA A 136 -19.07 17.05 1.45
CA ALA A 136 -20.37 16.40 1.60
C ALA A 136 -20.25 14.88 1.40
N VAL A 137 -19.46 14.46 0.42
CA VAL A 137 -19.17 13.04 0.16
C VAL A 137 -18.41 12.41 1.32
N ALA A 138 -17.42 13.09 1.88
CA ALA A 138 -16.63 12.60 3.01
C ALA A 138 -17.50 12.38 4.27
N PHE A 139 -18.39 13.31 4.58
CA PHE A 139 -19.33 13.17 5.70
C PHE A 139 -20.36 12.07 5.45
N ALA A 140 -20.89 11.97 4.23
CA ALA A 140 -21.82 10.91 3.86
C ALA A 140 -21.18 9.52 4.01
N LEU A 141 -19.94 9.33 3.50
CA LEU A 141 -19.21 8.08 3.62
C LEU A 141 -18.94 7.70 5.08
N GLN A 142 -18.58 8.66 5.93
CA GLN A 142 -18.40 8.40 7.36
C GLN A 142 -19.71 7.95 8.01
N ALA A 143 -20.81 8.66 7.76
CA ALA A 143 -22.12 8.32 8.31
C ALA A 143 -22.59 6.93 7.88
N GLU A 144 -22.41 6.58 6.60
CA GLU A 144 -22.73 5.26 6.05
C GLU A 144 -21.93 4.14 6.73
N LEU A 145 -20.64 4.35 6.97
CA LEU A 145 -19.82 3.36 7.68
C LEU A 145 -20.28 3.20 9.14
N GLN A 146 -20.62 4.31 9.82
CA GLN A 146 -21.16 4.25 11.19
C GLN A 146 -22.50 3.49 11.22
N ALA A 147 -23.40 3.76 10.27
CA ALA A 147 -24.66 3.04 10.12
C ALA A 147 -24.46 1.53 9.83
N ALA A 148 -23.38 1.19 9.11
CA ALA A 148 -22.96 -0.20 8.88
C ALA A 148 -22.26 -0.84 10.09
N GLY A 149 -22.18 -0.14 11.24
CA GLY A 149 -21.61 -0.67 12.48
C GLY A 149 -20.08 -0.56 12.58
N VAL A 150 -19.44 0.19 11.67
CA VAL A 150 -18.00 0.48 11.76
C VAL A 150 -17.76 1.50 12.87
N ARG A 151 -16.79 1.18 13.73
CA ARG A 151 -16.38 2.06 14.84
C ARG A 151 -15.13 2.83 14.46
N PHE A 152 -15.00 4.05 14.96
CA PHE A 152 -13.86 4.95 14.78
C PHE A 152 -13.24 5.28 16.14
#